data_AF-A0A1G0KDU4-F1
#
_entry.id   AF-A0A1G0KDU4-F1
#
_cell.length_a   1.000
_cell.length_b   1.000
_cell.length_c   1.000
_cell.angle_alpha   90.00
_cell.angle_beta   90.00
_cell.angle_gamma   90.00
#
_symmetry.space_group_name_H-M   'P 1'
#
loop_
_entity.id
_entity.type
_entity.pdbx_description
1 polymer ?
#
loop_
_entity_poly.entity_id
_entity_poly.type
_entity_poly.pdbx_seq_one_letter_code
_entity_poly.pdbx_strand_id
1 'polypeptide(L)'
;MKKNKLFTYYLTGTLLLTLIHSTAGKTAETADFSGLTLVQLYNNEAMKSTAIEKGGAAFMQHCAECHGEDGTGKTGVSDLTNGIWLWGGSLSDLEITIRYGIRSGHALQRFSEMPAYKDYELLNADQLNDLVEYTLSISMQEADAEAVKRAAPNFESICSECHDYNGSGRMEYYGAPDLTDYYWLFGETREAIRTSIVDGRAGVSPAFEGKLDNETIKMLTIYVFSLSHG
;
A
#
# COMPACT_ATOMS: atom_id res chain seq x y z
N MET A 1 49.43 -1.62 -80.24
CA MET A 1 50.67 -1.60 -79.41
C MET A 1 50.28 -1.78 -77.95
N LYS A 2 50.86 -2.81 -77.29
CA LYS A 2 51.02 -3.06 -75.82
C LYS A 2 49.78 -2.89 -74.90
N LYS A 3 49.12 -3.99 -74.48
CA LYS A 3 49.34 -4.87 -73.29
C LYS A 3 49.17 -4.18 -71.91
N ASN A 4 48.15 -4.62 -71.14
CA ASN A 4 48.22 -5.10 -69.73
C ASN A 4 46.80 -5.48 -69.23
N LYS A 5 46.48 -6.77 -69.08
CA LYS A 5 46.53 -7.62 -67.85
C LYS A 5 45.45 -7.24 -66.80
N LEU A 6 44.36 -8.01 -66.70
CA LEU A 6 44.16 -9.22 -65.86
C LEU A 6 43.95 -8.91 -64.37
N PHE A 7 42.73 -9.09 -63.84
CA PHE A 7 42.36 -10.20 -62.95
C PHE A 7 40.92 -10.07 -62.41
N THR A 8 40.15 -11.13 -62.59
CA THR A 8 38.90 -11.46 -61.91
C THR A 8 39.17 -11.76 -60.43
N TYR A 9 38.27 -11.46 -59.48
CA TYR A 9 37.82 -12.39 -58.41
C TYR A 9 36.68 -11.77 -57.55
N TYR A 10 35.50 -12.38 -57.62
CA TYR A 10 34.54 -12.80 -56.57
C TYR A 10 34.08 -11.91 -55.38
N LEU A 11 32.73 -11.91 -55.22
CA LEU A 11 31.89 -11.94 -54.01
C LEU A 11 32.17 -10.97 -52.84
N THR A 12 31.14 -10.21 -52.42
CA THR A 12 30.30 -10.48 -51.22
C THR A 12 29.38 -9.30 -50.95
N GLY A 13 28.07 -9.54 -50.86
CA GLY A 13 27.12 -8.57 -50.35
C GLY A 13 27.14 -8.46 -48.83
N THR A 14 26.69 -7.33 -48.28
CA THR A 14 26.06 -7.29 -46.96
C THR A 14 25.13 -6.08 -46.90
N LEU A 15 23.84 -6.35 -47.01
CA LEU A 15 22.75 -5.43 -46.65
C LEU A 15 22.81 -5.31 -45.12
N LEU A 16 23.04 -4.10 -44.58
CA LEU A 16 22.93 -3.84 -43.15
C LEU A 16 21.44 -3.93 -42.77
N LEU A 17 21.00 -5.12 -42.36
CA LEU A 17 19.76 -5.31 -41.63
C LEU A 17 20.07 -5.07 -40.15
N THR A 18 19.55 -3.96 -39.61
CA THR A 18 19.48 -3.72 -38.18
C THR A 18 18.70 -4.87 -37.51
N LEU A 19 19.37 -5.58 -36.61
CA LEU A 19 18.76 -6.59 -35.73
C LEU A 19 17.80 -5.88 -34.76
N ILE A 20 16.53 -5.78 -35.15
CA ILE A 20 15.44 -5.68 -34.21
C ILE A 20 15.32 -7.07 -33.59
N HIS A 21 15.78 -7.22 -32.34
CA HIS A 21 15.44 -8.41 -31.57
C HIS A 21 13.93 -8.38 -31.31
N SER A 22 13.21 -9.13 -32.15
CA SER A 22 11.79 -9.44 -31.96
C SER A 22 11.63 -10.15 -30.63
N THR A 23 10.99 -9.51 -29.66
CA THR A 23 10.45 -10.15 -28.45
C THR A 23 9.08 -10.78 -28.70
N ALA A 24 8.70 -11.01 -29.95
CA ALA A 24 7.51 -11.78 -30.27
C ALA A 24 7.80 -13.26 -30.00
N GLY A 25 7.40 -13.77 -28.83
CA GLY A 25 7.30 -15.22 -28.62
C GLY A 25 7.57 -15.78 -27.23
N LYS A 26 7.82 -14.99 -26.18
CA LYS A 26 7.71 -15.55 -24.82
C LYS A 26 6.25 -15.57 -24.42
N THR A 27 5.66 -16.75 -24.36
CA THR A 27 4.35 -16.96 -23.72
C THR A 27 4.43 -16.53 -22.25
N ALA A 28 3.31 -16.07 -21.70
CA ALA A 28 3.11 -15.74 -20.27
C ALA A 28 3.79 -16.75 -19.30
N GLU A 29 3.73 -18.03 -19.66
CA GLU A 29 4.33 -19.14 -18.90
C GLU A 29 5.85 -19.11 -18.77
N THR A 30 6.55 -18.45 -19.70
CA THR A 30 8.02 -18.32 -19.74
C THR A 30 8.50 -16.89 -19.49
N ALA A 31 7.60 -16.01 -19.07
CA ALA A 31 7.91 -14.62 -18.78
C ALA A 31 8.91 -14.54 -17.63
N ASP A 32 10.11 -14.07 -17.98
CA ASP A 32 11.16 -13.73 -17.05
C ASP A 32 10.86 -12.33 -16.51
N PHE A 33 10.47 -12.25 -15.24
CA PHE A 33 10.18 -10.98 -14.55
C PHE A 33 11.46 -10.33 -14.01
N SER A 34 12.60 -11.01 -14.11
CA SER A 34 13.88 -10.49 -13.65
C SER A 34 14.26 -9.25 -14.49
N GLY A 35 14.55 -8.16 -13.78
CA GLY A 35 14.92 -6.88 -14.38
C GLY A 35 13.77 -5.93 -14.73
N LEU A 36 12.50 -6.34 -14.65
CA LEU A 36 11.37 -5.42 -14.83
C LEU A 36 11.06 -4.63 -13.57
N THR A 37 10.80 -3.34 -13.73
CA THR A 37 10.18 -2.50 -12.69
C THR A 37 8.69 -2.84 -12.56
N LEU A 38 8.09 -2.54 -11.40
CA LEU A 38 6.65 -2.70 -11.19
C LEU A 38 5.82 -1.96 -12.25
N VAL A 39 6.22 -0.75 -12.62
CA VAL A 39 5.55 0.06 -13.64
C VAL A 39 5.63 -0.60 -15.02
N GLN A 40 6.79 -1.15 -15.40
CA GLN A 40 6.94 -1.87 -16.68
C GLN A 40 6.10 -3.15 -16.71
N LEU A 41 6.06 -3.88 -15.61
CA LEU A 41 5.26 -5.10 -15.48
C LEU A 41 3.76 -4.78 -15.55
N TYR A 42 3.30 -3.74 -14.83
CA TYR A 42 1.91 -3.32 -14.82
C TYR A 42 1.42 -2.82 -16.19
N ASN A 43 2.25 -2.07 -16.91
CA ASN A 43 1.85 -1.47 -18.20
C ASN A 43 1.95 -2.44 -19.40
N ASN A 44 2.38 -3.69 -19.19
CA ASN A 44 2.41 -4.71 -20.23
C ASN A 44 1.27 -5.69 -20.02
N GLU A 45 0.27 -5.71 -20.92
CA GLU A 45 -0.95 -6.52 -20.74
C GLU A 45 -0.70 -8.01 -20.49
N ALA A 46 0.17 -8.64 -21.29
CA ALA A 46 0.48 -10.06 -21.15
C ALA A 46 1.15 -10.35 -19.81
N MET A 47 2.11 -9.51 -19.40
CA MET A 47 2.84 -9.68 -18.13
C MET A 47 1.99 -9.33 -16.91
N LYS A 48 1.17 -8.28 -16.98
CA LYS A 48 0.21 -7.88 -15.95
C LYS A 48 -0.77 -9.01 -15.67
N SER A 49 -1.37 -9.60 -16.71
CA SER A 49 -2.31 -10.71 -16.53
C SER A 49 -1.67 -11.90 -15.82
N THR A 50 -0.46 -12.30 -16.22
CA THR A 50 0.27 -13.38 -15.53
C THR A 50 0.66 -13.02 -14.11
N ALA A 51 1.06 -11.77 -13.86
CA ALA A 51 1.43 -11.32 -12.53
C ALA A 51 0.22 -11.24 -11.59
N ILE A 52 -0.96 -10.85 -12.08
CA ILE A 52 -2.22 -10.88 -11.33
C ILE A 52 -2.57 -12.33 -10.98
N GLU A 53 -2.48 -13.26 -11.93
CA GLU A 53 -2.77 -14.68 -11.70
C GLU A 53 -1.85 -15.28 -10.62
N LYS A 54 -0.53 -15.15 -10.81
CA LYS A 54 0.47 -15.67 -9.87
C LYS A 54 0.44 -14.94 -8.52
N GLY A 55 0.23 -13.62 -8.55
CA GLY A 55 0.09 -12.79 -7.36
C GLY A 55 -1.14 -13.16 -6.55
N GLY A 56 -2.28 -13.45 -7.19
CA GLY A 56 -3.48 -13.94 -6.54
C GLY A 56 -3.26 -15.29 -5.86
N ALA A 57 -2.55 -16.22 -6.52
CA ALA A 57 -2.19 -17.49 -5.90
C ALA A 57 -1.31 -17.32 -4.65
N ALA A 58 -0.35 -16.38 -4.67
CA ALA A 58 0.46 -16.05 -3.51
C ALA A 58 -0.37 -15.33 -2.41
N PHE A 59 -1.30 -14.47 -2.79
CA PHE A 59 -2.18 -13.76 -1.86
C PHE A 59 -3.05 -14.73 -1.07
N MET A 60 -3.62 -15.74 -1.73
CA MET A 60 -4.39 -16.80 -1.07
C MET A 60 -3.58 -17.58 -0.04
N GLN A 61 -2.27 -17.75 -0.27
CA GLN A 61 -1.40 -18.51 0.62
C GLN A 61 -0.88 -17.70 1.82
N HIS A 62 -0.78 -16.38 1.68
CA HIS A 62 -0.01 -15.56 2.62
C HIS A 62 -0.77 -14.37 3.22
N CYS A 63 -1.84 -13.92 2.56
CA CYS A 63 -2.54 -12.67 2.92
C CYS A 63 -4.01 -12.90 3.28
N ALA A 64 -4.67 -13.86 2.64
CA ALA A 64 -6.11 -14.07 2.74
C ALA A 64 -6.61 -14.41 4.16
N GLU A 65 -5.78 -15.03 5.01
CA GLU A 65 -6.15 -15.32 6.41
C GLU A 65 -6.48 -14.03 7.21
N CYS A 66 -5.78 -12.95 6.88
CA CYS A 66 -5.99 -11.65 7.51
C CYS A 66 -6.94 -10.78 6.68
N HIS A 67 -6.65 -10.64 5.38
CA HIS A 67 -7.32 -9.69 4.49
C HIS A 67 -8.57 -10.25 3.79
N GLY A 68 -8.95 -11.50 4.06
CA GLY A 68 -10.05 -12.16 3.34
C GLY A 68 -9.64 -12.64 1.95
N GLU A 69 -10.37 -13.61 1.39
CA GLU A 69 -10.07 -14.17 0.07
C GLU A 69 -10.29 -13.15 -1.06
N ASP A 70 -11.21 -12.21 -0.86
CA ASP A 70 -11.53 -11.11 -1.77
C ASP A 70 -10.79 -9.81 -1.44
N GLY A 71 -9.94 -9.80 -0.40
CA GLY A 71 -9.18 -8.63 0.02
C GLY A 71 -10.00 -7.59 0.79
N THR A 72 -11.25 -7.87 1.15
CA THR A 72 -12.15 -6.90 1.82
C THR A 72 -11.83 -6.68 3.31
N GLY A 73 -10.90 -7.46 3.86
CA GLY A 73 -10.44 -7.31 5.23
C GLY A 73 -11.49 -7.71 6.27
N LYS A 74 -11.34 -7.17 7.47
CA LYS A 74 -12.25 -7.32 8.61
C LYS A 74 -11.95 -6.23 9.63
N THR A 75 -12.75 -6.09 10.69
CA THR A 75 -12.44 -5.11 11.74
C THR A 75 -10.99 -5.26 12.24
N GLY A 76 -10.22 -4.17 12.14
CA GLY A 76 -8.81 -4.11 12.48
C GLY A 76 -7.82 -4.58 11.40
N VAL A 77 -8.29 -5.05 10.25
CA VAL A 77 -7.47 -5.44 9.09
C VAL A 77 -7.98 -4.74 7.83
N SER A 78 -7.11 -4.00 7.14
CA SER A 78 -7.49 -3.14 6.02
C SER A 78 -8.18 -3.89 4.89
N ASP A 79 -9.22 -3.25 4.37
CA ASP A 79 -9.81 -3.54 3.06
C ASP A 79 -8.84 -3.03 1.97
N LEU A 80 -8.37 -3.93 1.12
CA LEU A 80 -7.41 -3.67 0.05
C LEU A 80 -8.10 -3.30 -1.28
N THR A 81 -9.43 -3.26 -1.31
CA THR A 81 -10.25 -3.05 -2.51
C THR A 81 -10.85 -1.64 -2.57
N ASN A 82 -11.03 -0.97 -1.43
CA ASN A 82 -11.78 0.28 -1.33
C ASN A 82 -11.00 1.54 -1.77
N GLY A 83 -9.71 1.41 -2.09
CA GLY A 83 -8.86 2.53 -2.52
C GLY A 83 -8.40 3.47 -1.40
N ILE A 84 -8.68 3.15 -0.13
CA ILE A 84 -8.30 3.96 1.04
C ILE A 84 -7.05 3.35 1.67
N TRP A 85 -5.92 4.03 1.51
CA TRP A 85 -4.61 3.49 1.86
C TRP A 85 -3.93 4.27 2.98
N LEU A 86 -3.82 3.64 4.16
CA LEU A 86 -3.17 4.25 5.31
C LEU A 86 -1.71 4.59 5.06
N TRP A 87 -1.00 3.87 4.19
CA TRP A 87 0.45 4.06 3.98
C TRP A 87 0.80 4.38 2.52
N GLY A 88 -0.15 4.98 1.78
CA GLY A 88 -0.02 5.22 0.35
C GLY A 88 -0.44 4.01 -0.50
N GLY A 89 -1.06 4.29 -1.64
CA GLY A 89 -1.67 3.28 -2.53
C GLY A 89 -0.91 3.07 -3.84
N SER A 90 0.25 3.70 -4.02
CA SER A 90 1.04 3.51 -5.25
C SER A 90 1.68 2.11 -5.28
N LEU A 91 2.05 1.63 -6.47
CA LEU A 91 2.80 0.37 -6.62
C LEU A 91 4.04 0.32 -5.71
N SER A 92 4.75 1.45 -5.55
CA SER A 92 5.93 1.53 -4.67
C SER A 92 5.55 1.45 -3.19
N ASP A 93 4.46 2.11 -2.79
CA ASP A 93 4.01 2.10 -1.39
C ASP A 93 3.56 0.71 -0.95
N LEU A 94 2.82 0.02 -1.82
CA LEU A 94 2.37 -1.35 -1.61
C LEU A 94 3.54 -2.31 -1.54
N GLU A 95 4.54 -2.19 -2.44
CA GLU A 95 5.73 -3.04 -2.38
C GLU A 95 6.49 -2.84 -1.06
N ILE A 96 6.70 -1.59 -0.64
CA ILE A 96 7.37 -1.28 0.64
C ILE A 96 6.61 -1.94 1.80
N THR A 97 5.29 -1.82 1.82
CA THR A 97 4.44 -2.38 2.87
C THR A 97 4.46 -3.91 2.87
N ILE A 98 4.35 -4.56 1.72
CA ILE A 98 4.41 -6.03 1.60
C ILE A 98 5.80 -6.54 1.97
N ARG A 99 6.85 -5.88 1.48
CA ARG A 99 8.23 -6.31 1.68
C ARG A 99 8.67 -6.18 3.13
N TYR A 100 8.45 -5.02 3.73
CA TYR A 100 9.00 -4.67 5.04
C TYR A 100 7.97 -4.67 6.16
N GLY A 101 6.67 -4.69 5.85
CA GLY A 101 5.60 -4.74 6.84
C GLY A 101 5.38 -3.42 7.60
N ILE A 102 4.42 -3.48 8.53
CA ILE A 102 4.06 -2.41 9.47
C ILE A 102 4.25 -2.98 10.87
N ARG A 103 5.11 -2.36 11.68
CA ARG A 103 5.44 -2.87 13.04
C ARG A 103 5.85 -4.36 13.03
N SER A 104 6.48 -4.81 11.94
CA SER A 104 6.91 -6.18 11.68
C SER A 104 8.19 -6.60 12.41
N GLY A 105 8.94 -5.64 12.96
CA GLY A 105 10.30 -5.83 13.47
C GLY A 105 11.39 -5.74 12.39
N HIS A 106 11.03 -5.53 11.12
CA HIS A 106 12.00 -5.32 10.05
C HIS A 106 12.70 -3.95 10.18
N ALA A 107 13.97 -3.85 9.80
CA ALA A 107 14.74 -2.61 9.91
C ALA A 107 14.18 -1.46 9.04
N LEU A 108 13.50 -1.81 7.94
CA LEU A 108 12.86 -0.88 7.00
C LEU A 108 11.33 -0.89 7.11
N GLN A 109 10.77 -1.41 8.21
CA GLN A 109 9.33 -1.44 8.42
C GLN A 109 8.74 -0.03 8.42
N ARG A 110 7.47 0.07 8.06
CA ARG A 110 6.66 1.24 8.42
C ARG A 110 6.33 1.16 9.91
N PHE A 111 6.33 2.32 10.58
CA PHE A 111 6.11 2.37 12.02
C PHE A 111 5.26 3.57 12.40
N SER A 112 4.15 3.29 13.07
CA SER A 112 3.30 4.24 13.78
C SER A 112 2.30 3.42 14.60
N GLU A 113 1.77 4.03 15.65
CA GLU A 113 0.68 3.48 16.45
C GLU A 113 -0.20 4.62 16.96
N MET A 114 -1.49 4.35 17.16
CA MET A 114 -2.35 5.25 17.91
C MET A 114 -2.05 5.02 19.41
N PRO A 115 -1.52 6.02 20.14
CA PRO A 115 -1.16 5.84 21.53
C PRO A 115 -2.37 5.52 22.42
N ALA A 116 -2.16 4.71 23.44
CA ALA A 116 -3.15 4.47 24.48
C ALA A 116 -3.15 5.62 25.49
N TYR A 117 -3.97 6.67 25.29
CA TYR A 117 -3.88 7.89 26.10
C TYR A 117 -4.17 7.69 27.59
N LYS A 118 -4.79 6.57 27.97
CA LYS A 118 -4.93 6.17 29.38
C LYS A 118 -3.59 6.01 30.12
N ASP A 119 -2.50 5.73 29.39
CA ASP A 119 -1.19 5.42 29.98
C ASP A 119 -0.28 6.65 30.10
N TYR A 120 -0.68 7.81 29.57
CA TYR A 120 0.17 9.01 29.49
C TYR A 120 -0.12 10.07 30.56
N GLU A 121 -1.21 9.94 31.33
CA GLU A 121 -1.67 10.93 32.34
C GLU A 121 -1.83 12.38 31.82
N LEU A 122 -1.85 12.57 30.49
CA LEU A 122 -2.01 13.88 29.83
C LEU A 122 -3.47 14.36 29.81
N LEU A 123 -4.41 13.41 29.85
CA LEU A 123 -5.84 13.64 29.70
C LEU A 123 -6.59 12.87 30.79
N ASN A 124 -7.53 13.54 31.45
CA ASN A 124 -8.46 12.87 32.36
C ASN A 124 -9.63 12.23 31.61
N ALA A 125 -10.46 11.47 32.33
CA ALA A 125 -11.59 10.74 31.73
C ALA A 125 -12.58 11.64 30.98
N ASP A 126 -12.89 12.84 31.51
CA ASP A 126 -13.82 13.77 30.87
C ASP A 126 -13.21 14.34 29.58
N GLN A 127 -11.92 14.67 29.59
CA GLN A 127 -11.21 15.15 28.40
C GLN A 127 -11.11 14.08 27.31
N LEU A 128 -10.93 12.80 27.68
CA LEU A 128 -10.96 11.69 26.74
C LEU A 128 -12.34 11.52 26.11
N ASN A 129 -13.41 11.63 26.91
CA ASN A 129 -14.78 11.60 26.39
C ASN A 129 -15.07 12.81 25.49
N ASP A 130 -14.59 14.00 25.84
CA ASP A 130 -14.75 15.20 25.01
C ASP A 130 -14.05 15.01 23.64
N LEU A 131 -12.87 14.36 23.60
CA LEU A 131 -12.18 14.05 22.34
C LEU A 131 -12.96 13.06 21.46
N VAL A 132 -13.68 12.11 22.07
CA VAL A 132 -14.59 11.22 21.32
C VAL A 132 -15.68 12.03 20.62
N GLU A 133 -16.31 12.97 21.34
CA GLU A 133 -17.31 13.86 20.75
C GLU A 133 -16.72 14.74 19.64
N TYR A 134 -15.49 15.22 19.82
CA TYR A 134 -14.78 15.96 18.77
C TYR A 134 -14.58 15.10 17.51
N THR A 135 -14.08 13.87 17.66
CA THR A 135 -13.90 12.94 16.54
C THR A 135 -15.22 12.63 15.84
N LEU A 136 -16.31 12.41 16.59
CA LEU A 136 -17.64 12.23 16.02
C LEU A 136 -18.06 13.46 15.21
N SER A 137 -17.86 14.67 15.74
CA SER A 137 -18.21 15.92 15.05
C SER A 137 -17.45 16.11 13.74
N ILE A 138 -16.14 15.84 13.68
CA ILE A 138 -15.35 15.98 12.44
C ILE A 138 -15.65 14.87 11.43
N SER A 139 -16.15 13.72 11.89
CA SER A 139 -16.68 12.63 11.05
C SER A 139 -18.13 12.83 10.60
N MET A 140 -18.69 14.04 10.80
CA MET A 140 -20.08 14.39 10.47
C MET A 140 -21.15 13.56 11.21
N GLN A 141 -20.82 12.99 12.37
CA GLN A 141 -21.73 12.25 13.23
C GLN A 141 -22.33 13.15 14.32
N GLU A 142 -23.43 12.71 14.94
CA GLU A 142 -24.05 13.41 16.07
C GLU A 142 -23.12 13.42 17.30
N ALA A 143 -22.84 14.62 17.79
CA ALA A 143 -21.93 14.87 18.90
C ALA A 143 -22.44 15.95 19.86
N ASP A 144 -21.98 15.90 21.11
CA ASP A 144 -22.22 16.97 22.10
C ASP A 144 -21.41 18.22 21.73
N ALA A 145 -22.10 19.29 21.32
CA ALA A 145 -21.48 20.54 20.86
C ALA A 145 -20.66 21.25 21.94
N GLU A 146 -20.98 21.12 23.22
CA GLU A 146 -20.19 21.71 24.31
C GLU A 146 -18.94 20.87 24.58
N ALA A 147 -19.02 19.55 24.47
CA ALA A 147 -17.86 18.66 24.53
C ALA A 147 -16.87 18.94 23.38
N VAL A 148 -17.38 19.10 22.16
CA VAL A 148 -16.57 19.47 20.98
C VAL A 148 -15.79 20.77 21.24
N LYS A 149 -16.44 21.80 21.78
CA LYS A 149 -15.76 23.07 22.12
C LYS A 149 -14.64 22.88 23.16
N ARG A 150 -14.86 22.06 24.19
CA ARG A 150 -13.87 21.77 25.23
C ARG A 150 -12.68 20.96 24.69
N ALA A 151 -12.93 20.03 23.78
CA ALA A 151 -11.90 19.16 23.21
C ALA A 151 -11.03 19.82 22.15
N ALA A 152 -11.50 20.86 21.46
CA ALA A 152 -10.76 21.47 20.34
C ALA A 152 -9.28 21.78 20.65
N PRO A 153 -8.91 22.39 21.80
CA PRO A 153 -7.51 22.64 22.13
C PRO A 153 -6.69 21.36 22.35
N ASN A 154 -7.31 20.30 22.90
CA ASN A 154 -6.65 19.02 23.11
C ASN A 154 -6.44 18.29 21.78
N PHE A 155 -7.43 18.31 20.88
CA PHE A 155 -7.28 17.73 19.55
C PHE A 155 -6.17 18.44 18.78
N GLU A 156 -6.16 19.78 18.81
CA GLU A 156 -5.14 20.61 18.19
C GLU A 156 -3.73 20.30 18.71
N SER A 157 -3.55 20.17 20.02
CA SER A 157 -2.23 19.98 20.62
C SER A 157 -1.72 18.55 20.63
N ILE A 158 -2.60 17.55 20.56
CA ILE A 158 -2.25 16.14 20.78
C ILE A 158 -2.53 15.30 19.53
N CYS A 159 -3.73 15.43 18.96
CA CYS A 159 -4.18 14.54 17.88
C CYS A 159 -3.72 15.00 16.50
N SER A 160 -3.63 16.32 16.29
CA SER A 160 -3.34 16.93 14.98
C SER A 160 -1.94 16.61 14.43
N GLU A 161 -0.99 16.23 15.31
CA GLU A 161 0.37 15.85 14.89
C GLU A 161 0.33 14.68 13.92
N CYS A 162 -0.57 13.72 14.16
CA CYS A 162 -0.78 12.55 13.30
C CYS A 162 -2.02 12.70 12.41
N HIS A 163 -3.11 13.27 12.92
CA HIS A 163 -4.40 13.32 12.21
C HIS A 163 -4.68 14.62 11.48
N ASP A 164 -3.72 15.55 11.46
CA ASP A 164 -3.87 16.92 10.95
C ASP A 164 -4.92 17.77 11.70
N TYR A 165 -4.89 19.08 11.52
CA TYR A 165 -5.73 20.01 12.29
C TYR A 165 -7.23 19.85 12.04
N ASN A 166 -7.60 19.42 10.84
CA ASN A 166 -8.98 19.18 10.43
C ASN A 166 -9.38 17.70 10.57
N GLY A 167 -8.47 16.82 11.02
CA GLY A 167 -8.72 15.38 11.07
C GLY A 167 -8.50 14.63 9.77
N SER A 168 -7.99 15.23 8.69
CA SER A 168 -7.83 14.55 7.39
C SER A 168 -6.74 13.47 7.37
N GLY A 169 -6.04 13.27 8.48
CA GLY A 169 -5.00 12.25 8.57
C GLY A 169 -3.68 12.67 7.91
N ARG A 170 -2.63 11.94 8.27
CA ARG A 170 -1.32 11.99 7.61
C ARG A 170 -0.91 10.58 7.21
N MET A 171 -1.74 9.98 6.35
CA MET A 171 -1.64 8.58 5.94
C MET A 171 -0.23 8.23 5.42
N GLU A 172 0.23 8.85 4.34
CA GLU A 172 1.51 8.50 3.70
C GLU A 172 2.72 8.51 4.65
N TYR A 173 2.73 9.41 5.64
CA TYR A 173 3.84 9.59 6.58
C TYR A 173 3.70 8.78 7.88
N TYR A 174 2.49 8.66 8.41
CA TYR A 174 2.25 8.11 9.75
C TYR A 174 1.27 6.94 9.78
N GLY A 175 0.69 6.51 8.66
CA GLY A 175 -0.37 5.50 8.74
C GLY A 175 -1.65 5.99 9.41
N ALA A 176 -1.73 7.29 9.71
CA ALA A 176 -2.80 7.88 10.52
C ALA A 176 -4.03 8.13 9.62
N PRO A 177 -5.17 7.46 9.90
CA PRO A 177 -6.36 7.56 9.06
C PRO A 177 -6.94 8.98 9.04
N ASP A 178 -7.63 9.26 7.93
CA ASP A 178 -8.58 10.37 7.83
C ASP A 178 -9.78 10.08 8.75
N LEU A 179 -9.96 10.93 9.77
CA LEU A 179 -11.05 10.85 10.74
C LEU A 179 -12.34 11.52 10.24
N THR A 180 -12.29 12.16 9.06
CA THR A 180 -13.45 12.75 8.37
C THR A 180 -14.05 11.79 7.32
N ASP A 181 -13.39 10.66 7.09
CA ASP A 181 -13.79 9.64 6.12
C ASP A 181 -14.94 8.76 6.64
N TYR A 182 -15.63 8.09 5.71
CA TYR A 182 -16.69 7.13 5.99
C TYR A 182 -16.15 5.73 6.33
N TYR A 183 -14.89 5.44 6.02
CA TYR A 183 -14.29 4.13 6.30
C TYR A 183 -13.58 4.09 7.65
N TRP A 184 -14.08 3.27 8.56
CA TRP A 184 -13.52 3.09 9.90
C TRP A 184 -12.98 1.68 10.12
N LEU A 185 -11.65 1.53 10.10
CA LEU A 185 -10.98 0.24 10.27
C LEU A 185 -11.37 -0.48 11.59
N PHE A 186 -11.55 0.28 12.67
CA PHE A 186 -11.88 -0.24 14.00
C PHE A 186 -13.32 0.03 14.43
N GLY A 187 -14.17 0.53 13.52
CA GLY A 187 -15.56 0.91 13.78
C GLY A 187 -15.75 2.40 14.08
N GLU A 188 -16.90 2.92 13.66
CA GLU A 188 -17.26 4.35 13.70
C GLU A 188 -18.09 4.74 14.92
N THR A 189 -18.52 3.76 15.73
CA THR A 189 -19.37 4.04 16.89
C THR A 189 -18.60 4.82 17.95
N ARG A 190 -19.33 5.61 18.75
CA ARG A 190 -18.79 6.32 19.92
C ARG A 190 -17.91 5.43 20.81
N GLU A 191 -18.32 4.20 21.06
CA GLU A 191 -17.54 3.24 21.86
C GLU A 191 -16.27 2.75 21.14
N ALA A 192 -16.35 2.49 19.82
CA ALA A 192 -15.19 2.08 19.03
C ALA A 192 -14.13 3.19 18.93
N ILE A 193 -14.57 4.43 18.75
CA ILE A 193 -13.73 5.63 18.78
C ILE A 193 -13.11 5.79 20.16
N ARG A 194 -13.91 5.70 21.23
CA ARG A 194 -13.43 5.75 22.61
C ARG A 194 -12.37 4.70 22.87
N THR A 195 -12.60 3.46 22.48
CA THR A 195 -11.61 2.38 22.60
C THR A 195 -10.31 2.75 21.90
N SER A 196 -10.38 3.32 20.70
CA SER A 196 -9.18 3.69 19.94
C SER A 196 -8.39 4.83 20.57
N ILE A 197 -9.07 5.81 21.18
CA ILE A 197 -8.42 6.94 21.89
C ILE A 197 -7.86 6.48 23.25
N VAL A 198 -8.63 5.71 24.01
CA VAL A 198 -8.29 5.33 25.38
C VAL A 198 -7.25 4.20 25.41
N ASP A 199 -7.48 3.14 24.65
CA ASP A 199 -6.67 1.92 24.66
C ASP A 199 -5.64 1.87 23.54
N GLY A 200 -5.68 2.82 22.60
CA GLY A 200 -4.77 2.88 21.46
C GLY A 200 -5.05 1.81 20.40
N ARG A 201 -4.29 1.85 19.31
CA ARG A 201 -4.33 0.87 18.21
C ARG A 201 -2.93 0.64 17.67
N ALA A 202 -2.54 -0.63 17.61
CA ALA A 202 -1.20 -1.04 17.20
C ALA A 202 -1.28 -2.24 16.24
N GLY A 203 -1.85 -2.01 15.05
CA GLY A 203 -1.93 -3.02 13.99
C GLY A 203 -0.54 -3.49 13.52
N VAL A 204 -0.44 -4.73 13.07
CA VAL A 204 0.79 -5.32 12.54
C VAL A 204 0.50 -5.86 11.14
N SER A 205 1.40 -5.59 10.20
CA SER A 205 1.52 -6.33 8.95
C SER A 205 2.90 -6.98 8.89
N PRO A 206 3.01 -8.30 8.69
CA PRO A 206 4.30 -8.99 8.68
C PRO A 206 5.16 -8.56 7.48
N ALA A 207 6.48 -8.61 7.65
CA ALA A 207 7.42 -8.49 6.55
C ALA A 207 7.48 -9.82 5.78
N PHE A 208 7.55 -9.73 4.45
CA PHE A 208 7.76 -10.87 3.55
C PHE A 208 9.15 -10.93 2.91
N GLU A 209 9.98 -9.90 3.08
CA GLU A 209 11.40 -10.01 2.74
C GLU A 209 12.06 -11.18 3.47
N GLY A 210 12.81 -12.00 2.71
CA GLY A 210 13.45 -13.21 3.22
C GLY A 210 12.51 -14.41 3.39
N LYS A 211 11.19 -14.22 3.29
CA LYS A 211 10.19 -15.31 3.26
C LYS A 211 9.74 -15.64 1.83
N LEU A 212 9.61 -14.61 1.00
CA LEU A 212 9.25 -14.71 -0.41
C LEU A 212 10.40 -14.15 -1.27
N ASP A 213 10.57 -14.71 -2.46
CA ASP A 213 11.50 -14.17 -3.43
C ASP A 213 10.99 -12.83 -4.01
N ASN A 214 11.90 -12.09 -4.65
CA ASN A 214 11.61 -10.76 -5.18
C ASN A 214 10.55 -10.76 -6.29
N GLU A 215 10.44 -11.80 -7.09
CA GLU A 215 9.44 -11.87 -8.16
C GLU A 215 8.06 -12.10 -7.56
N THR A 216 7.96 -13.01 -6.59
CA THR A 216 6.72 -13.26 -5.84
C THR A 216 6.22 -11.98 -5.16
N ILE A 217 7.10 -11.20 -4.51
CA ILE A 217 6.71 -9.91 -3.90
C ILE A 217 6.20 -8.92 -4.97
N LYS A 218 6.82 -8.84 -6.14
CA LYS A 218 6.36 -7.98 -7.24
C LYS A 218 4.99 -8.41 -7.75
N MET A 219 4.78 -9.70 -7.98
CA MET A 219 3.48 -10.23 -8.44
C MET A 219 2.38 -10.00 -7.40
N LEU A 220 2.67 -10.21 -6.11
CA LEU A 220 1.78 -9.84 -5.01
C LEU A 220 1.43 -8.35 -5.03
N THR A 221 2.42 -7.49 -5.21
CA THR A 221 2.21 -6.03 -5.28
C THR A 221 1.26 -5.67 -6.42
N ILE A 222 1.45 -6.26 -7.59
CA ILE A 222 0.61 -6.02 -8.78
C ILE A 222 -0.81 -6.53 -8.56
N TYR A 223 -0.96 -7.70 -7.94
CA TYR A 223 -2.27 -8.24 -7.58
C TYR A 223 -3.00 -7.33 -6.58
N VAL A 224 -2.37 -6.95 -5.47
CA VAL A 224 -2.98 -6.06 -4.47
C VAL A 224 -3.34 -4.71 -5.07
N PHE A 225 -2.47 -4.14 -5.92
CA PHE A 225 -2.78 -2.91 -6.63
C PHE A 225 -4.01 -3.05 -7.53
N SER A 226 -4.18 -4.19 -8.20
CA SER A 226 -5.33 -4.45 -9.08
C SER A 226 -6.66 -4.57 -8.34
N LEU A 227 -6.65 -4.88 -7.03
CA LEU A 227 -7.87 -4.99 -6.23
C LEU A 227 -8.65 -3.66 -6.10
N SER A 228 -7.95 -2.52 -6.18
CA SER A 228 -8.57 -1.19 -6.03
C SER A 228 -8.40 -0.28 -7.26
N HIS A 229 -7.82 -0.77 -8.36
CA HIS A 229 -7.54 0.01 -9.58
C HIS A 229 -7.90 -0.72 -10.88
N GLY A 230 -8.69 -1.81 -10.76
CA GLY A 230 -9.17 -2.63 -11.86
C GLY A 230 -10.50 -2.18 -12.46
#